data_AF-A0A662G860-F1
#
_entry.id   AF-A0A662G860-F1
#
_cell.length_a   1.000
_cell.length_b   1.000
_cell.length_c   1.000
_cell.angle_alpha   90.00
_cell.angle_beta   90.00
_cell.angle_gamma   90.00
#
_symmetry.space_group_name_H-M   'P 1'
#
loop_
_entity.id
_entity.type
_entity.pdbx_description
1 polymer ?
#
loop_
_entity_poly.entity_id
_entity_poly.type
_entity_poly.pdbx_seq_one_letter_code
_entity_poly.pdbx_strand_id
1 'polypeptide(L)'
;MLEDARVERIAQKVSQIISLSRQIDELINILSQKYLDREGGLVASIFKNIVEVERPPKLPESMKSNIYVLDKELDKYLNGLQEYVDKISRIALLLDRAEKVERNLRDEINETVKWSKILEQINPYYYSEAIRTINKYKRILESISTKDVEKFLRELEGYLEDLRVKNSFYKRICSKRIDELYDLCSLAVKLYGQARLIVGMDQIAILEEKIGEVRKIKRMLDEYMKDMSSKLDLREIRSRLMEIIGYFREIFTKTMDREKSEILSTISMISKASEGKLLRLDELIEQVSRRTGYSREKVLETIYFLNKRNLLDIRIRIHY
;
A
#
# COMPACT_ATOMS: atom_id res chain seq x y z
N MET A 1 48.99 4.20 58.86
CA MET A 1 47.59 4.70 58.95
C MET A 1 47.17 5.52 57.73
N LEU A 2 47.71 6.72 57.47
CA LEU A 2 47.31 7.52 56.28
C LEU A 2 47.80 6.94 54.94
N GLU A 3 48.95 6.25 54.93
CA GLU A 3 49.49 5.59 53.74
C GLU A 3 48.76 4.28 53.43
N ASP A 4 48.45 3.46 54.44
CA ASP A 4 47.70 2.20 54.27
C ASP A 4 46.31 2.43 53.65
N ALA A 5 45.56 3.42 54.16
CA ALA A 5 44.25 3.80 53.63
C ALA A 5 44.30 4.40 52.21
N ARG A 6 45.48 4.76 51.72
CA ARG A 6 45.70 5.28 50.36
C ARG A 6 46.10 4.18 49.41
N VAL A 7 46.95 3.26 49.86
CA VAL A 7 47.27 2.02 49.14
C VAL A 7 45.99 1.20 48.90
N GLU A 8 45.11 1.11 49.90
CA GLU A 8 43.82 0.41 49.78
C GLU A 8 42.88 1.09 48.76
N ARG A 9 42.83 2.43 48.75
CA ARG A 9 42.08 3.20 47.73
C ARG A 9 42.63 3.01 46.32
N ILE A 10 43.95 3.00 46.16
CA ILE A 10 44.60 2.73 44.87
C ILE A 10 44.28 1.30 44.41
N ALA A 11 44.33 0.31 45.31
CA ALA A 11 43.98 -1.07 44.99
C ALA A 11 42.51 -1.21 44.53
N GLN A 12 41.57 -0.49 45.17
CA GLN A 12 40.16 -0.43 44.73
C GLN A 12 40.00 0.23 43.35
N LYS A 13 40.74 1.30 43.06
CA LYS A 13 40.72 1.95 41.74
C LYS A 13 41.26 1.02 40.66
N VAL A 14 42.34 0.30 40.94
CA VAL A 14 42.92 -0.68 40.02
C VAL A 14 41.96 -1.83 39.74
N SER A 15 41.27 -2.35 40.76
CA SER A 15 40.26 -3.40 40.55
C SER A 15 39.08 -2.90 39.72
N GLN A 16 38.63 -1.66 39.94
CA GLN A 16 37.61 -1.02 39.12
C GLN A 16 38.06 -0.84 37.66
N ILE A 17 39.30 -0.40 37.42
CA ILE A 17 39.88 -0.30 36.07
C ILE A 17 39.86 -1.66 35.38
N ILE A 18 40.34 -2.72 36.05
CA ILE A 18 40.34 -4.08 35.49
C ILE A 18 38.92 -4.51 35.13
N SER A 19 37.94 -4.22 35.99
CA SER A 19 36.54 -4.55 35.73
C SER A 19 35.96 -3.80 34.53
N LEU A 20 36.24 -2.50 34.40
CA LEU A 20 35.77 -1.65 33.31
C LEU A 20 36.44 -2.04 31.98
N SER A 21 37.74 -2.31 31.98
CA SER A 21 38.45 -2.81 30.80
C SER A 21 37.85 -4.12 30.31
N ARG A 22 37.58 -5.05 31.22
CA ARG A 22 36.92 -6.32 30.88
C ARG A 22 35.50 -6.09 30.32
N GLN A 23 34.72 -5.20 30.92
CA GLN A 23 33.38 -4.85 30.40
C GLN A 23 33.46 -4.24 28.99
N ILE A 24 34.43 -3.36 28.73
CA ILE A 24 34.66 -2.77 27.41
C ILE A 24 34.97 -3.87 26.39
N ASP A 25 35.88 -4.79 26.71
CA ASP A 25 36.25 -5.89 25.83
C ASP A 25 35.05 -6.81 25.54
N GLU A 26 34.27 -7.14 26.57
CA GLU A 26 33.04 -7.94 26.44
C GLU A 26 32.01 -7.22 25.55
N LEU A 27 31.77 -5.92 25.75
CA LEU A 27 30.85 -5.11 24.93
C LEU A 27 31.31 -5.05 23.47
N ILE A 28 32.57 -4.76 23.22
CA ILE A 28 33.13 -4.70 21.86
C ILE A 28 33.01 -6.06 21.18
N ASN A 29 33.28 -7.16 21.89
CA ASN A 29 33.14 -8.51 21.35
C ASN A 29 31.69 -8.84 20.99
N ILE A 30 30.72 -8.52 21.86
CA ILE A 30 29.29 -8.72 21.58
C ILE A 30 28.85 -7.92 20.35
N LEU A 31 29.25 -6.65 20.26
CA LEU A 31 28.91 -5.80 19.12
C LEU A 31 29.58 -6.28 17.83
N SER A 32 30.83 -6.74 17.92
CA SER A 32 31.56 -7.34 16.79
C SER A 32 30.88 -8.60 16.29
N GLN A 33 30.49 -9.51 17.19
CA GLN A 33 29.72 -10.71 16.81
C GLN A 33 28.38 -10.35 16.17
N LYS A 34 27.71 -9.32 16.68
CA LYS A 34 26.40 -8.90 16.15
C LYS A 34 26.49 -8.31 14.76
N TYR A 35 27.46 -7.43 14.52
CA TYR A 35 27.50 -6.61 13.30
C TYR A 35 28.55 -7.07 12.28
N LEU A 36 29.67 -7.69 12.67
CA LEU A 36 30.75 -8.06 11.75
C LEU A 36 30.69 -9.52 11.28
N ASP A 37 30.12 -10.45 12.08
CA ASP A 37 30.01 -11.87 11.70
C ASP A 37 28.85 -12.13 10.71
N ARG A 38 27.92 -11.18 10.55
CA ARG A 38 26.83 -11.25 9.56
C ARG A 38 27.30 -10.57 8.27
N GLU A 39 27.05 -11.22 7.12
CA GLU A 39 27.42 -10.70 5.79
C GLU A 39 27.02 -9.21 5.63
N GLY A 40 28.04 -8.35 5.57
CA GLY A 40 28.06 -7.04 4.91
C GLY A 40 26.78 -6.22 4.91
N GLY A 41 26.34 -5.76 6.08
CA GLY A 41 25.30 -4.72 6.21
C GLY A 41 25.88 -3.31 6.25
N LEU A 42 25.08 -2.29 5.94
CA LEU A 42 25.52 -0.90 6.01
C LEU A 42 25.83 -0.47 7.45
N VAL A 43 25.06 -0.96 8.42
CA VAL A 43 25.35 -0.82 9.86
C VAL A 43 26.68 -1.48 10.26
N ALA A 44 27.06 -2.59 9.64
CA ALA A 44 28.34 -3.26 9.89
C ALA A 44 29.53 -2.40 9.44
N SER A 45 29.44 -1.79 8.26
CA SER A 45 30.43 -0.87 7.73
C SER A 45 30.62 0.35 8.64
N ILE A 46 29.52 0.88 9.19
CA ILE A 46 29.55 2.00 10.11
C ILE A 46 30.15 1.59 11.46
N PHE A 47 29.77 0.43 12.00
CA PHE A 47 30.36 -0.09 13.23
C PHE A 47 31.88 -0.27 13.11
N LYS A 48 32.35 -0.84 11.99
CA LYS A 48 33.79 -0.97 11.71
C LYS A 48 34.51 0.38 11.72
N ASN A 49 33.94 1.38 11.05
CA ASN A 49 34.50 2.75 11.02
C ASN A 49 34.56 3.41 12.41
N ILE A 50 33.62 3.10 13.30
CA ILE A 50 33.59 3.62 14.66
C ILE A 50 34.67 2.95 15.50
N VAL A 51 34.76 1.62 15.50
CA VAL A 51 35.74 0.87 16.32
C VAL A 51 37.17 1.24 15.95
N GLU A 52 37.44 1.56 14.67
CA GLU A 52 38.77 2.02 14.24
C GLU A 52 39.15 3.40 14.80
N VAL A 53 38.16 4.28 15.01
CA VAL A 53 38.35 5.69 15.42
C VAL A 53 38.21 5.87 16.93
N GLU A 54 37.24 5.22 17.55
CA GLU A 54 36.89 5.31 18.97
C GLU A 54 37.58 4.19 19.75
N ARG A 55 38.82 4.44 20.17
CA ARG A 55 39.60 3.48 20.96
C ARG A 55 39.48 3.75 22.47
N PRO A 56 39.60 2.72 23.32
CA PRO A 56 39.65 2.92 24.76
C PRO A 56 40.77 3.91 25.13
N PRO A 57 40.60 4.72 26.18
CA PRO A 57 41.68 5.58 26.65
C PRO A 57 42.93 4.75 26.97
N LYS A 58 44.10 5.24 26.56
CA LYS A 58 45.38 4.59 26.84
C LYS A 58 45.76 4.78 28.30
N LEU A 59 46.45 3.78 28.87
CA LEU A 59 47.06 3.92 30.19
C LEU A 59 48.02 5.14 30.18
N PRO A 60 47.92 6.08 31.13
CA PRO A 60 48.84 7.20 31.24
C PRO A 60 50.30 6.73 31.38
N GLU A 61 51.20 7.23 30.54
CA GLU A 61 52.64 6.87 30.59
C GLU A 61 53.35 7.38 31.86
N SER A 62 52.76 8.39 32.52
CA SER A 62 53.23 9.06 33.74
C SER A 62 52.99 8.27 35.04
N MET A 63 52.38 7.07 34.95
CA MET A 63 52.18 6.13 36.07
C MET A 63 53.48 5.69 36.78
N LYS A 64 54.66 6.08 36.28
CA LYS A 64 55.98 5.83 36.90
C LYS A 64 56.36 6.83 38.00
N SER A 65 55.48 7.76 38.36
CA SER A 65 55.76 8.85 39.31
C SER A 65 55.23 8.56 40.73
N ASN A 66 55.59 9.39 41.71
CA ASN A 66 55.19 9.29 43.13
C ASN A 66 53.66 9.07 43.31
N ILE A 67 53.29 8.34 44.37
CA ILE A 67 51.94 7.87 44.74
C ILE A 67 50.82 8.94 44.63
N TYR A 68 51.13 10.22 44.84
CA TYR A 68 50.18 11.33 44.73
C TYR A 68 49.74 11.63 43.30
N VAL A 69 50.66 11.49 42.35
CA VAL A 69 50.39 11.68 40.91
C VAL A 69 49.58 10.48 40.40
N LEU A 70 49.96 9.28 40.86
CA LEU A 70 49.27 8.04 40.53
C LEU A 70 47.78 8.06 40.91
N ASP A 71 47.44 8.51 42.12
CA ASP A 71 46.05 8.54 42.62
C ASP A 71 45.12 9.43 41.76
N LYS A 72 45.59 10.62 41.36
CA LYS A 72 44.84 11.55 40.49
C LYS A 72 44.78 11.09 39.03
N GLU A 73 45.84 10.46 38.53
CA GLU A 73 45.85 9.93 37.17
C GLU A 73 44.93 8.71 37.03
N LEU A 74 44.85 7.87 38.07
CA LEU A 74 43.89 6.77 38.13
C LEU A 74 42.44 7.29 38.13
N ASP A 75 42.13 8.38 38.84
CA ASP A 75 40.79 9.01 38.79
C ASP A 75 40.44 9.49 37.38
N LYS A 76 41.38 10.20 36.72
CA LYS A 76 41.17 10.66 35.34
C LYS A 76 40.98 9.49 34.38
N TYR A 77 41.75 8.43 34.56
CA TYR A 77 41.66 7.24 33.72
C TYR A 77 40.34 6.48 33.95
N LEU A 78 39.93 6.30 35.19
CA LEU A 78 38.63 5.72 35.56
C LEU A 78 37.46 6.48 34.95
N ASN A 79 37.45 7.82 35.09
CA ASN A 79 36.42 8.65 34.49
C ASN A 79 36.41 8.51 32.96
N GLY A 80 37.58 8.51 32.32
CA GLY A 80 37.68 8.29 30.88
C GLY A 80 37.18 6.91 30.42
N LEU A 81 37.42 5.85 31.22
CA LEU A 81 36.87 4.52 30.94
C LEU A 81 35.35 4.49 31.08
N GLN A 82 34.80 5.12 32.12
CA GLN A 82 33.35 5.24 32.32
C GLN A 82 32.68 6.00 31.17
N GLU A 83 33.22 7.17 30.80
CA GLU A 83 32.74 7.96 29.67
C GLU A 83 32.79 7.15 28.35
N TYR A 84 33.83 6.34 28.17
CA TYR A 84 33.95 5.47 27.00
C TYR A 84 32.90 4.35 26.99
N VAL A 85 32.64 3.70 28.14
CA VAL A 85 31.56 2.70 28.28
C VAL A 85 30.21 3.32 27.93
N ASP A 86 29.91 4.50 28.47
CA ASP A 86 28.66 5.21 28.19
C ASP A 86 28.53 5.56 26.70
N LYS A 87 29.62 6.03 26.10
CA LYS A 87 29.67 6.39 24.68
C LYS A 87 29.43 5.18 23.77
N ILE A 88 30.12 4.06 24.01
CA ILE A 88 29.90 2.82 23.24
C ILE A 88 28.48 2.31 23.42
N SER A 89 27.95 2.34 24.65
CA SER A 89 26.59 1.90 24.93
C SER A 89 25.56 2.73 24.17
N ARG A 90 25.74 4.06 24.13
CA ARG A 90 24.90 4.96 23.30
C ARG A 90 25.01 4.64 21.82
N ILE A 91 26.22 4.41 21.31
CA ILE A 91 26.44 4.05 19.92
C ILE A 91 25.73 2.74 19.57
N ALA A 92 25.81 1.72 20.44
CA ALA A 92 25.13 0.45 20.24
C ALA A 92 23.61 0.62 20.10
N LEU A 93 22.99 1.43 20.96
CA LEU A 93 21.55 1.75 20.87
C LEU A 93 21.18 2.44 19.54
N LEU A 94 22.02 3.36 19.08
CA LEU A 94 21.80 4.07 17.81
C LEU A 94 21.95 3.12 16.61
N LEU A 95 22.92 2.22 16.63
CA LEU A 95 23.13 1.21 15.58
C LEU A 95 21.95 0.23 15.51
N ASP A 96 21.40 -0.20 16.65
CA ASP A 96 20.20 -1.04 16.70
C ASP A 96 18.98 -0.36 16.08
N ARG A 97 18.80 0.93 16.39
CA ARG A 97 17.74 1.71 15.76
C ARG A 97 17.98 1.86 14.26
N ALA A 98 19.23 2.11 13.85
CA ALA A 98 19.58 2.24 12.44
C ALA A 98 19.34 0.95 11.65
N GLU A 99 19.66 -0.22 12.22
CA GLU A 99 19.38 -1.53 11.61
C GLU A 99 17.87 -1.74 11.38
N LYS A 100 17.03 -1.30 12.32
CA LYS A 100 15.58 -1.35 12.18
C LYS A 100 15.08 -0.42 11.06
N VAL A 101 15.61 0.80 10.98
CA VAL A 101 15.25 1.76 9.93
C VAL A 101 15.73 1.27 8.57
N GLU A 102 16.94 0.71 8.47
CA GLU A 102 17.47 0.10 7.25
C GLU A 102 16.57 -1.03 6.73
N ARG A 103 16.13 -1.93 7.62
CA ARG A 103 15.18 -3.01 7.28
C ARG A 103 13.87 -2.45 6.73
N ASN A 104 13.27 -1.49 7.43
CA ASN A 104 12.05 -0.84 6.96
C ASN A 104 12.25 -0.15 5.59
N LEU A 105 13.40 0.47 5.36
CA LEU A 105 13.71 1.11 4.08
C LEU A 105 13.79 0.07 2.96
N ARG A 106 14.43 -1.09 3.19
CA ARG A 106 14.46 -2.21 2.24
C ARG A 106 13.06 -2.73 1.94
N ASP A 107 12.20 -2.86 2.94
CA ASP A 107 10.81 -3.28 2.76
C ASP A 107 10.02 -2.29 1.90
N GLU A 108 10.17 -0.99 2.16
CA GLU A 108 9.54 0.06 1.35
C GLU A 108 10.07 0.08 -0.10
N ILE A 109 11.37 -0.16 -0.32
CA ILE A 109 11.94 -0.30 -1.68
C ILE A 109 11.28 -1.48 -2.41
N ASN A 110 11.15 -2.62 -1.74
CA ASN A 110 10.49 -3.81 -2.31
C ASN A 110 9.01 -3.53 -2.62
N GLU A 111 8.33 -2.76 -1.78
CA GLU A 111 6.97 -2.32 -2.02
C GLU A 111 6.89 -1.41 -3.25
N THR A 112 7.83 -0.46 -3.42
CA THR A 112 7.93 0.35 -4.65
C THR A 112 8.13 -0.50 -5.89
N VAL A 113 8.91 -1.59 -5.81
CA VAL A 113 9.11 -2.56 -6.90
C VAL A 113 7.80 -3.27 -7.28
N LYS A 114 6.92 -3.55 -6.33
CA LYS A 114 5.59 -4.11 -6.64
C LYS A 114 4.73 -3.08 -7.37
N TRP A 115 4.66 -1.85 -6.85
CA TRP A 115 3.87 -0.79 -7.48
C TRP A 115 4.37 -0.40 -8.87
N SER A 116 5.69 -0.44 -9.11
CA SER A 116 6.25 -0.10 -10.43
C SER A 116 5.75 -1.02 -11.54
N LYS A 117 5.56 -2.31 -11.26
CA LYS A 117 5.00 -3.29 -12.22
C LYS A 117 3.58 -2.92 -12.67
N ILE A 118 2.77 -2.38 -11.75
CA ILE A 118 1.44 -1.87 -12.09
C ILE A 118 1.57 -0.57 -12.90
N LEU A 119 2.41 0.36 -12.44
CA LEU A 119 2.60 1.66 -13.09
C LEU A 119 3.06 1.54 -14.54
N GLU A 120 3.85 0.52 -14.88
CA GLU A 120 4.27 0.21 -16.25
C GLU A 120 3.08 0.16 -17.23
N GLN A 121 1.96 -0.41 -16.78
CA GLN A 121 0.76 -0.56 -17.60
C GLN A 121 -0.12 0.70 -17.59
N ILE A 122 -0.01 1.54 -16.56
CA ILE A 122 -0.85 2.73 -16.37
C ILE A 122 -0.24 3.94 -17.07
N ASN A 123 1.00 4.28 -16.72
CA ASN A 123 1.64 5.52 -17.16
C ASN A 123 3.17 5.37 -17.18
N PRO A 124 3.81 5.45 -18.37
CA PRO A 124 5.26 5.35 -18.52
C PRO A 124 6.07 6.37 -17.72
N TYR A 125 5.52 7.57 -17.47
CA TYR A 125 6.16 8.62 -16.68
C TYR A 125 6.33 8.18 -15.22
N TYR A 126 5.24 7.73 -14.58
CA TYR A 126 5.27 7.29 -13.18
C TYR A 126 6.06 6.00 -13.00
N TYR A 127 6.04 5.11 -13.99
CA TYR A 127 6.92 3.94 -14.01
C TYR A 127 8.40 4.35 -13.96
N SER A 128 8.81 5.24 -14.86
CA SER A 128 10.19 5.74 -14.92
C SER A 128 10.61 6.47 -13.65
N GLU A 129 9.69 7.19 -13.01
CA GLU A 129 9.91 7.84 -11.72
C GLU A 129 10.10 6.82 -10.57
N ALA A 130 9.28 5.76 -10.53
CA ALA A 130 9.39 4.69 -9.55
C ALA A 130 10.73 3.95 -9.68
N ILE A 131 11.16 3.62 -10.92
CA ILE A 131 12.47 2.98 -11.17
C ILE A 131 13.63 3.88 -10.72
N ARG A 132 13.58 5.19 -11.02
CA ARG A 132 14.59 6.14 -10.54
C ARG A 132 14.62 6.20 -9.01
N THR A 133 13.46 6.17 -8.36
CA THR A 133 13.33 6.16 -6.91
C THR A 133 13.96 4.90 -6.30
N ILE A 134 13.64 3.72 -6.84
CA ILE A 134 14.23 2.43 -6.43
C ILE A 134 15.76 2.48 -6.53
N ASN A 135 16.28 2.92 -7.69
CA ASN A 135 17.72 2.99 -7.92
C ASN A 135 18.42 4.01 -7.01
N LYS A 136 17.79 5.16 -6.76
CA LYS A 136 18.29 6.16 -5.80
C LYS A 136 18.47 5.54 -4.42
N TYR A 137 17.44 4.88 -3.89
CA TYR A 137 17.46 4.33 -2.53
C TYR A 137 18.36 3.10 -2.39
N LYS A 138 18.45 2.24 -3.41
CA LYS A 138 19.45 1.17 -3.45
C LYS A 138 20.88 1.71 -3.40
N ARG A 139 21.19 2.73 -4.20
CA ARG A 139 22.52 3.37 -4.17
C ARG A 139 22.83 3.99 -2.82
N ILE A 140 21.86 4.64 -2.18
CA ILE A 140 22.02 5.18 -0.81
C ILE A 140 22.36 4.04 0.16
N LEU A 141 21.67 2.91 0.08
CA LEU A 141 21.97 1.72 0.90
C LEU A 141 23.32 1.05 0.57
N GLU A 142 23.97 1.41 -0.53
CA GLU A 142 25.27 0.88 -0.93
C GLU A 142 26.42 1.87 -0.64
N SER A 143 26.14 3.18 -0.54
CA SER A 143 27.17 4.23 -0.58
C SER A 143 27.36 5.03 0.71
N ILE A 144 26.59 4.78 1.76
CA ILE A 144 26.76 5.52 3.01
C ILE A 144 28.04 5.06 3.72
N SER A 145 28.98 6.00 3.84
CA SER A 145 30.17 5.90 4.69
C SER A 145 30.24 7.15 5.55
N THR A 146 29.85 7.02 6.82
CA THR A 146 29.97 8.09 7.80
C THR A 146 30.45 7.52 9.13
N LYS A 147 31.13 8.36 9.90
CA LYS A 147 31.61 8.07 11.25
C LYS A 147 30.64 8.58 12.33
N ASP A 148 29.66 9.40 11.95
CA ASP A 148 28.64 9.96 12.83
C ASP A 148 27.35 9.14 12.72
N VAL A 149 27.10 8.31 13.73
CA VAL A 149 25.92 7.43 13.82
C VAL A 149 24.62 8.20 13.99
N GLU A 150 24.65 9.35 14.66
CA GLU A 150 23.44 10.15 14.88
C GLU A 150 23.00 10.87 13.62
N LYS A 151 23.97 11.42 12.88
CA LYS A 151 23.70 11.97 11.55
C LYS A 151 23.22 10.87 10.60
N PHE A 152 23.89 9.72 10.60
CA PHE A 152 23.50 8.58 9.79
C PHE A 152 22.06 8.13 10.03
N LEU A 153 21.70 7.93 11.30
CA LEU A 153 20.36 7.51 11.68
C LEU A 153 19.31 8.54 11.22
N ARG A 154 19.57 9.84 11.43
CA ARG A 154 18.66 10.90 10.98
C ARG A 154 18.47 10.91 9.47
N GLU A 155 19.54 10.70 8.70
CA GLU A 155 19.47 10.60 7.24
C GLU A 155 18.64 9.40 6.80
N LEU A 156 18.87 8.21 7.39
CA LEU A 156 18.05 7.03 7.12
C LEU A 156 16.58 7.24 7.43
N GLU A 157 16.26 7.88 8.56
CA GLU A 157 14.87 8.18 8.93
C GLU A 157 14.22 9.15 7.94
N GLY A 158 14.96 10.17 7.48
CA GLY A 158 14.49 11.08 6.43
C GLY A 158 14.26 10.37 5.09
N TYR A 159 15.14 9.45 4.71
CA TYR A 159 14.98 8.64 3.50
C TYR A 159 13.78 7.69 3.57
N LEU A 160 13.55 7.07 4.73
CA LEU A 160 12.40 6.22 4.96
C LEU A 160 11.10 7.01 4.80
N GLU A 161 11.02 8.20 5.38
CA GLU A 161 9.82 9.04 5.30
C GLU A 161 9.56 9.53 3.87
N ASP A 162 10.59 10.01 3.14
CA ASP A 162 10.44 10.40 1.73
C ASP A 162 9.94 9.23 0.87
N LEU A 163 10.46 8.02 1.10
CA LEU A 163 10.04 6.85 0.35
C LEU A 163 8.60 6.44 0.67
N ARG A 164 8.16 6.53 1.93
CA ARG A 164 6.77 6.27 2.34
C ARG A 164 5.78 7.22 1.69
N VAL A 165 6.12 8.50 1.61
CA VAL A 165 5.29 9.50 0.91
C VAL A 165 5.14 9.13 -0.56
N LYS A 166 6.25 8.75 -1.22
CA LYS A 166 6.23 8.32 -2.63
C LYS A 166 5.45 7.03 -2.83
N ASN A 167 5.65 6.02 -1.98
CA ASN A 167 4.89 4.77 -2.05
C ASN A 167 3.38 5.00 -1.88
N SER A 168 2.99 5.88 -0.95
CA SER A 168 1.59 6.27 -0.77
C SER A 168 1.00 6.90 -2.04
N PHE A 169 1.78 7.73 -2.73
CA PHE A 169 1.39 8.32 -4.01
C PHE A 169 1.24 7.27 -5.12
N TYR A 170 2.23 6.39 -5.30
CA TYR A 170 2.17 5.32 -6.30
C TYR A 170 0.99 4.36 -6.05
N LYS A 171 0.79 3.96 -4.78
CA LYS A 171 -0.34 3.15 -4.36
C LYS A 171 -1.67 3.80 -4.72
N ARG A 172 -1.83 5.10 -4.49
CA ARG A 172 -3.06 5.84 -4.83
C ARG A 172 -3.34 5.81 -6.34
N ILE A 173 -2.33 6.03 -7.18
CA ILE A 173 -2.47 5.97 -8.64
C ILE A 173 -2.91 4.57 -9.08
N CYS A 174 -2.23 3.54 -8.57
CA CYS A 174 -2.52 2.15 -8.91
C CYS A 174 -3.92 1.75 -8.44
N SER A 175 -4.28 2.09 -7.20
CA SER A 175 -5.60 1.77 -6.62
C SER A 175 -6.72 2.41 -7.44
N LYS A 176 -6.60 3.70 -7.80
CA LYS A 176 -7.59 4.38 -8.63
C LYS A 176 -7.83 3.66 -9.95
N ARG A 177 -6.77 3.15 -10.58
CA ARG A 177 -6.92 2.41 -11.85
C ARG A 177 -7.64 1.08 -11.66
N ILE A 178 -7.40 0.39 -10.56
CA ILE A 178 -8.05 -0.88 -10.25
C ILE A 178 -9.53 -0.63 -9.90
N ASP A 179 -9.82 0.44 -9.14
CA ASP A 179 -11.18 0.87 -8.82
C ASP A 179 -11.99 1.16 -10.09
N GLU A 180 -11.40 1.83 -11.09
CA GLU A 180 -12.04 2.02 -12.40
C GLU A 180 -12.47 0.68 -13.06
N LEU A 181 -11.68 -0.39 -12.90
CA LEU A 181 -12.03 -1.70 -13.44
C LEU A 181 -13.16 -2.37 -12.64
N TYR A 182 -13.19 -2.21 -11.31
CA TYR A 182 -14.30 -2.65 -10.48
C TYR A 182 -15.60 -1.92 -10.82
N ASP A 183 -15.52 -0.62 -11.12
CA ASP A 183 -16.66 0.18 -11.58
C ASP A 183 -17.19 -0.34 -12.92
N LEU A 184 -16.30 -0.65 -13.87
CA LEU A 184 -16.68 -1.26 -15.15
C LEU A 184 -17.33 -2.64 -14.95
N CYS A 185 -16.79 -3.49 -14.08
CA CYS A 185 -17.42 -4.77 -13.74
C CYS A 185 -18.84 -4.56 -13.18
N SER A 186 -19.01 -3.61 -12.27
CA SER A 186 -20.29 -3.29 -11.65
C SER A 186 -21.29 -2.74 -12.68
N LEU A 187 -20.84 -1.89 -13.60
CA LEU A 187 -21.63 -1.38 -14.71
C LEU A 187 -22.07 -2.53 -15.64
N ALA A 188 -21.17 -3.45 -15.99
CA ALA A 188 -21.48 -4.60 -16.82
C ALA A 188 -22.55 -5.50 -16.17
N VAL A 189 -22.47 -5.74 -14.85
CA VAL A 189 -23.48 -6.50 -14.10
C VAL A 189 -24.85 -5.82 -14.14
N LYS A 190 -24.90 -4.49 -13.96
CA LYS A 190 -26.15 -3.71 -14.06
C LYS A 190 -26.77 -3.81 -15.45
N LEU A 191 -25.96 -3.65 -16.50
CA LEU A 191 -26.40 -3.71 -17.88
C LEU A 191 -26.86 -5.12 -18.28
N TYR A 192 -26.18 -6.17 -17.81
CA TYR A 192 -26.62 -7.55 -17.98
C TYR A 192 -28.02 -7.76 -17.38
N GLY A 193 -28.28 -7.25 -16.17
CA GLY A 193 -29.59 -7.36 -15.54
C GLY A 193 -30.71 -6.74 -16.38
N GLN A 194 -30.43 -5.59 -17.03
CA GLN A 194 -31.36 -4.95 -17.96
C GLN A 194 -31.51 -5.74 -19.26
N ALA A 195 -30.39 -6.17 -19.87
CA ALA A 195 -30.39 -6.91 -21.12
C ALA A 195 -31.10 -8.27 -20.99
N ARG A 196 -30.91 -8.98 -19.88
CA ARG A 196 -31.53 -10.29 -19.63
C ARG A 196 -33.06 -10.24 -19.63
N LEU A 197 -33.68 -9.14 -19.19
CA LEU A 197 -35.13 -8.99 -19.23
C LEU A 197 -35.64 -8.90 -20.67
N ILE A 198 -34.85 -8.30 -21.54
CA ILE A 198 -35.27 -7.85 -22.87
C ILE A 198 -35.06 -8.93 -23.93
N VAL A 199 -34.19 -9.90 -23.68
CA VAL A 199 -33.62 -10.74 -24.72
C VAL A 199 -34.39 -12.06 -24.88
N GLY A 200 -34.51 -12.52 -26.13
CA GLY A 200 -35.13 -13.81 -26.46
C GLY A 200 -34.27 -15.01 -26.04
N MET A 201 -34.87 -16.20 -25.95
CA MET A 201 -34.17 -17.41 -25.47
C MET A 201 -32.90 -17.74 -26.27
N ASP A 202 -32.86 -17.37 -27.55
CA ASP A 202 -31.76 -17.58 -28.49
C ASP A 202 -30.47 -16.84 -28.11
N GLN A 203 -30.57 -15.75 -27.37
CA GLN A 203 -29.42 -14.91 -27.00
C GLN A 203 -29.06 -15.01 -25.50
N ILE A 204 -29.86 -15.69 -24.68
CA ILE A 204 -29.61 -15.87 -23.23
C ILE A 204 -28.27 -16.54 -22.97
N ALA A 205 -27.92 -17.57 -23.74
CA ALA A 205 -26.65 -18.29 -23.56
C ALA A 205 -25.43 -17.37 -23.72
N ILE A 206 -25.47 -16.43 -24.68
CA ILE A 206 -24.40 -15.48 -24.94
C ILE A 206 -24.29 -14.46 -23.79
N LEU A 207 -25.43 -14.01 -23.25
CA LEU A 207 -25.47 -13.13 -22.07
C LEU A 207 -24.86 -13.80 -20.84
N GLU A 208 -25.19 -15.08 -20.59
CA GLU A 208 -24.64 -15.85 -19.47
C GLU A 208 -23.12 -16.08 -19.61
N GLU A 209 -22.64 -16.34 -20.83
CA GLU A 209 -21.20 -16.45 -21.10
C GLU A 209 -20.47 -15.13 -20.76
N LYS A 210 -20.99 -14.01 -21.26
CA LYS A 210 -20.38 -12.68 -21.09
C LYS A 210 -20.40 -12.21 -19.64
N ILE A 211 -21.49 -12.45 -18.88
CA ILE A 211 -21.50 -12.15 -17.44
C ILE A 211 -20.59 -13.09 -16.66
N GLY A 212 -20.47 -14.36 -17.09
CA GLY A 212 -19.51 -15.31 -16.53
C GLY A 212 -18.07 -14.82 -16.68
N GLU A 213 -17.75 -14.21 -17.82
CA GLU A 213 -16.46 -13.56 -18.08
C GLU A 213 -16.22 -12.37 -17.16
N VAL A 214 -17.19 -11.48 -16.95
CA VAL A 214 -17.09 -10.38 -15.97
C VAL A 214 -16.80 -10.91 -14.56
N ARG A 215 -17.46 -12.00 -14.14
CA ARG A 215 -17.21 -12.63 -12.83
C ARG A 215 -15.82 -13.26 -12.73
N LYS A 216 -15.25 -13.74 -13.84
CA LYS A 216 -13.86 -14.23 -13.88
C LYS A 216 -12.89 -13.06 -13.74
N ILE A 217 -13.08 -11.99 -14.51
CA ILE A 217 -12.27 -10.77 -14.43
C ILE A 217 -12.27 -10.21 -13.01
N LYS A 218 -13.44 -10.12 -12.36
CA LYS A 218 -13.53 -9.65 -10.97
C LYS A 218 -12.68 -10.50 -10.01
N ARG A 219 -12.75 -11.83 -10.12
CA ARG A 219 -11.92 -12.74 -9.31
C ARG A 219 -10.42 -12.55 -9.57
N MET A 220 -10.03 -12.37 -10.84
CA MET A 220 -8.64 -12.08 -11.20
C MET A 220 -8.14 -10.76 -10.59
N LEU A 221 -8.98 -9.72 -10.55
CA LEU A 221 -8.66 -8.46 -9.88
C LEU A 221 -8.54 -8.63 -8.35
N ASP A 222 -9.42 -9.43 -7.73
CA ASP A 222 -9.37 -9.73 -6.30
C ASP A 222 -8.07 -10.48 -5.92
N GLU A 223 -7.65 -11.43 -6.75
CA GLU A 223 -6.40 -12.18 -6.58
C GLU A 223 -5.18 -11.29 -6.81
N TYR A 224 -5.18 -10.46 -7.85
CA TYR A 224 -4.10 -9.54 -8.17
C TYR A 224 -3.84 -8.50 -7.06
N MET A 225 -4.90 -8.04 -6.40
CA MET A 225 -4.78 -7.13 -5.25
C MET A 225 -4.19 -7.79 -4.01
N LYS A 226 -4.40 -9.10 -3.82
CA LYS A 226 -3.81 -9.88 -2.73
C LYS A 226 -2.36 -10.25 -3.03
N ASP A 227 -2.07 -10.59 -4.28
CA ASP A 227 -0.76 -10.99 -4.75
C ASP A 227 -0.43 -10.40 -6.13
N MET A 228 0.29 -9.27 -6.10
CA MET A 228 0.80 -8.56 -7.28
C MET A 228 1.98 -9.27 -7.96
N SER A 229 2.27 -10.53 -7.60
CA SER A 229 3.22 -11.38 -8.31
C SER A 229 2.69 -11.84 -9.67
N SER A 230 1.37 -11.98 -9.80
CA SER A 230 0.70 -12.44 -11.02
C SER A 230 0.80 -11.39 -12.13
N LYS A 231 1.13 -11.81 -13.36
CA LYS A 231 1.12 -10.90 -14.52
C LYS A 231 -0.32 -10.74 -15.01
N LEU A 232 -0.94 -9.63 -14.65
CA LEU A 232 -2.27 -9.26 -15.12
C LEU A 232 -2.16 -8.06 -16.06
N ASP A 233 -2.72 -8.14 -17.27
CA ASP A 233 -2.78 -7.01 -18.20
C ASP A 233 -4.08 -6.20 -17.95
N LEU A 234 -3.93 -5.07 -17.26
CA LEU A 234 -5.02 -4.17 -16.93
C LEU A 234 -5.59 -3.45 -18.16
N ARG A 235 -4.83 -3.32 -19.26
CA ARG A 235 -5.32 -2.72 -20.51
C ARG A 235 -6.21 -3.70 -21.26
N GLU A 236 -5.78 -4.96 -21.34
CA GLU A 236 -6.57 -6.03 -21.94
C GLU A 236 -7.89 -6.22 -21.19
N ILE A 237 -7.85 -6.30 -19.86
CA ILE A 237 -9.05 -6.38 -19.01
C ILE A 237 -10.00 -5.21 -19.30
N ARG A 238 -9.49 -3.97 -19.34
CA ARG A 238 -10.31 -2.81 -19.63
C ARG A 238 -10.97 -2.92 -21.00
N SER A 239 -10.19 -3.29 -22.03
CA SER A 239 -10.72 -3.44 -23.38
C SER A 239 -11.82 -4.48 -23.42
N ARG A 240 -11.61 -5.62 -22.75
CA ARG A 240 -12.59 -6.70 -22.70
C ARG A 240 -13.87 -6.31 -21.97
N LEU A 241 -13.76 -5.62 -20.84
CA LEU A 241 -14.92 -5.08 -20.12
C LEU A 241 -15.70 -4.08 -20.99
N MET A 242 -15.01 -3.22 -21.74
CA MET A 242 -15.66 -2.27 -22.65
C MET A 242 -16.38 -2.97 -23.81
N GLU A 243 -15.83 -4.05 -24.37
CA GLU A 243 -16.53 -4.88 -25.37
C GLU A 243 -17.82 -5.48 -24.81
N ILE A 244 -17.75 -6.07 -23.61
CA ILE A 244 -18.92 -6.68 -22.94
C ILE A 244 -19.99 -5.62 -22.65
N ILE A 245 -19.58 -4.45 -22.11
CA ILE A 245 -20.47 -3.32 -21.86
C ILE A 245 -21.11 -2.82 -23.17
N GLY A 246 -20.32 -2.73 -24.25
CA GLY A 246 -20.80 -2.35 -25.57
C GLY A 246 -21.88 -3.29 -26.07
N TYR A 247 -21.65 -4.60 -25.95
CA TYR A 247 -22.60 -5.64 -26.32
C TYR A 247 -23.93 -5.52 -25.54
N PHE A 248 -23.87 -5.37 -24.21
CA PHE A 248 -25.09 -5.20 -23.41
C PHE A 248 -25.85 -3.90 -23.75
N ARG A 249 -25.13 -2.82 -24.06
CA ARG A 249 -25.75 -1.57 -24.52
C ARG A 249 -26.42 -1.74 -25.87
N GLU A 250 -25.78 -2.45 -26.80
CA GLU A 250 -26.32 -2.70 -28.13
C GLU A 250 -27.61 -3.51 -28.09
N ILE A 251 -27.68 -4.52 -27.22
CA ILE A 251 -28.92 -5.25 -26.95
C ILE A 251 -30.04 -4.30 -26.51
N PHE A 252 -29.71 -3.41 -25.57
CA PHE A 252 -30.66 -2.44 -25.04
C PHE A 252 -31.14 -1.52 -26.16
N THR A 253 -30.25 -0.89 -26.92
CA THR A 253 -30.61 0.06 -27.99
C THR A 253 -31.32 -0.57 -29.18
N LYS A 254 -30.99 -1.82 -29.56
CA LYS A 254 -31.69 -2.53 -30.64
C LYS A 254 -33.13 -2.88 -30.27
N THR A 255 -33.42 -3.02 -28.98
CA THR A 255 -34.73 -3.49 -28.52
C THR A 255 -35.61 -2.37 -27.95
N MET A 256 -34.99 -1.34 -27.37
CA MET A 256 -35.59 -0.10 -26.88
C MET A 256 -35.33 1.04 -27.87
N ASP A 257 -36.28 1.28 -28.78
CA ASP A 257 -36.30 2.53 -29.53
C ASP A 257 -36.72 3.71 -28.61
N ARG A 258 -36.57 4.93 -29.14
CA ARG A 258 -36.89 6.17 -28.39
C ARG A 258 -38.33 6.15 -27.85
N GLU A 259 -39.26 5.68 -28.66
CA GLU A 259 -40.68 5.57 -28.33
C GLU A 259 -40.91 4.67 -27.10
N LYS A 260 -40.38 3.44 -27.13
CA LYS A 260 -40.52 2.47 -26.02
C LYS A 260 -39.90 2.98 -24.72
N SER A 261 -38.76 3.67 -24.82
CA SER A 261 -38.06 4.23 -23.67
C SER A 261 -38.84 5.39 -23.04
N GLU A 262 -39.41 6.27 -23.88
CA GLU A 262 -40.20 7.42 -23.46
C GLU A 262 -41.52 6.98 -22.80
N ILE A 263 -42.18 5.96 -23.37
CA ILE A 263 -43.38 5.34 -22.78
C ILE A 263 -43.05 4.65 -21.45
N LEU A 264 -41.98 3.84 -21.37
CA LEU A 264 -41.58 3.15 -20.13
C LEU A 264 -41.24 4.13 -19.01
N SER A 265 -40.50 5.20 -19.32
CA SER A 265 -40.14 6.24 -18.34
C SER A 265 -41.38 6.98 -17.81
N THR A 266 -42.33 7.28 -18.69
CA THR A 266 -43.59 7.94 -18.33
C THR A 266 -44.44 7.04 -17.42
N ILE A 267 -44.53 5.74 -17.72
CA ILE A 267 -45.23 4.79 -16.85
C ILE A 267 -44.55 4.68 -15.49
N SER A 268 -43.21 4.64 -15.44
CA SER A 268 -42.47 4.63 -14.16
C SER A 268 -42.74 5.89 -13.33
N MET A 269 -42.82 7.06 -13.96
CA MET A 269 -43.15 8.31 -13.30
C MET A 269 -44.57 8.30 -12.71
N ILE A 270 -45.55 7.85 -13.50
CA ILE A 270 -46.95 7.72 -13.05
C ILE A 270 -47.06 6.70 -11.91
N SER A 271 -46.38 5.56 -12.02
CA SER A 271 -46.34 4.52 -11.00
C SER A 271 -45.80 5.05 -9.66
N LYS A 272 -44.70 5.80 -9.69
CA LYS A 272 -44.15 6.47 -8.49
C LYS A 272 -45.10 7.49 -7.89
N ALA A 273 -45.73 8.32 -8.72
CA ALA A 273 -46.70 9.32 -8.28
C ALA A 273 -47.97 8.70 -7.67
N SER A 274 -48.28 7.45 -8.03
CA SER A 274 -49.47 6.75 -7.56
C SER A 274 -49.23 5.94 -6.28
N GLU A 275 -47.99 5.92 -5.76
CA GLU A 275 -47.60 5.22 -4.51
C GLU A 275 -48.13 3.78 -4.41
N GLY A 276 -48.18 3.06 -5.54
CA GLY A 276 -48.64 1.66 -5.58
C GLY A 276 -50.16 1.46 -5.54
N LYS A 277 -50.97 2.53 -5.66
CA LYS A 277 -52.42 2.40 -5.84
C LYS A 277 -52.76 1.75 -7.19
N LEU A 278 -53.84 0.98 -7.21
CA LEU A 278 -54.40 0.40 -8.43
C LEU A 278 -54.93 1.52 -9.32
N LEU A 279 -54.48 1.56 -10.57
CA LEU A 279 -54.95 2.48 -11.60
C LEU A 279 -55.83 1.72 -12.59
N ARG A 280 -56.87 2.39 -13.09
CA ARG A 280 -57.62 1.82 -14.22
C ARG A 280 -56.75 1.85 -15.48
N LEU A 281 -56.87 0.81 -16.30
CA LEU A 281 -56.01 0.64 -17.48
C LEU A 281 -56.22 1.78 -18.50
N ASP A 282 -57.46 2.18 -18.71
CA ASP A 282 -57.85 3.31 -19.58
C ASP A 282 -57.23 4.63 -19.11
N GLU A 283 -57.26 4.90 -17.79
CA GLU A 283 -56.65 6.10 -17.21
C GLU A 283 -55.12 6.12 -17.39
N LEU A 284 -54.45 4.98 -17.20
CA LEU A 284 -53.02 4.86 -17.42
C LEU A 284 -52.65 5.15 -18.88
N ILE A 285 -53.39 4.56 -19.83
CA ILE A 285 -53.15 4.75 -21.26
C ILE A 285 -53.37 6.22 -21.66
N GLU A 286 -54.44 6.87 -21.17
CA GLU A 286 -54.70 8.28 -21.45
C GLU A 286 -53.62 9.21 -20.88
N GLN A 287 -53.16 8.97 -19.64
CA GLN A 287 -52.13 9.78 -19.02
C GLN A 287 -50.78 9.65 -19.75
N VAL A 288 -50.41 8.44 -20.14
CA VAL A 288 -49.18 8.20 -20.90
C VAL A 288 -49.29 8.85 -22.29
N SER A 289 -50.39 8.63 -23.01
CA SER A 289 -50.63 9.21 -24.34
C SER A 289 -50.56 10.73 -24.33
N ARG A 290 -51.18 11.40 -23.35
CA ARG A 290 -51.12 12.88 -23.21
C ARG A 290 -49.72 13.41 -22.92
N ARG A 291 -48.90 12.66 -22.17
CA ARG A 291 -47.55 13.08 -21.77
C ARG A 291 -46.51 12.83 -22.85
N THR A 292 -46.61 11.72 -23.59
CA THR A 292 -45.64 11.35 -24.62
C THR A 292 -46.04 11.83 -26.02
N GLY A 293 -47.31 12.20 -26.23
CA GLY A 293 -47.83 12.58 -27.55
C GLY A 293 -48.08 11.40 -28.51
N TYR A 294 -47.92 10.16 -28.04
CA TYR A 294 -48.18 8.96 -28.84
C TYR A 294 -49.66 8.56 -28.78
N SER A 295 -50.18 7.94 -29.85
CA SER A 295 -51.58 7.50 -29.89
C SER A 295 -51.88 6.43 -28.83
N ARG A 296 -53.15 6.30 -28.46
CA ARG A 296 -53.58 5.31 -27.45
C ARG A 296 -53.28 3.89 -27.91
N GLU A 297 -53.49 3.56 -29.19
CA GLU A 297 -53.14 2.24 -29.73
C GLU A 297 -51.64 1.98 -29.61
N LYS A 298 -50.82 2.99 -29.95
CA LYS A 298 -49.37 2.88 -29.90
C LYS A 298 -48.85 2.66 -28.48
N VAL A 299 -49.42 3.39 -27.51
CA VAL A 299 -49.13 3.21 -26.09
C VAL A 299 -49.51 1.80 -25.64
N LEU A 300 -50.68 1.30 -26.01
CA LEU A 300 -51.14 -0.07 -25.70
C LEU A 300 -50.22 -1.15 -26.28
N GLU A 301 -49.84 -1.03 -27.56
CA GLU A 301 -48.91 -1.93 -28.24
C GLU A 301 -47.56 -1.97 -27.51
N THR A 302 -47.05 -0.79 -27.16
CA THR A 302 -45.79 -0.67 -26.44
C THR A 302 -45.90 -1.24 -25.03
N ILE A 303 -46.97 -0.94 -24.28
CA ILE A 303 -47.22 -1.53 -22.96
C ILE A 303 -47.24 -3.06 -23.05
N TYR A 304 -47.91 -3.63 -24.04
CA TYR A 304 -47.93 -5.06 -24.29
C TYR A 304 -46.53 -5.61 -24.62
N PHE A 305 -45.77 -4.92 -25.48
CA PHE A 305 -44.39 -5.29 -25.81
C PHE A 305 -43.50 -5.30 -24.55
N LEU A 306 -43.60 -4.26 -23.72
CA LEU A 306 -42.83 -4.09 -22.49
C LEU A 306 -43.19 -5.18 -21.47
N ASN A 307 -44.48 -5.47 -21.30
CA ASN A 307 -44.96 -6.53 -20.40
C ASN A 307 -44.52 -7.92 -20.88
N LYS A 308 -44.67 -8.22 -22.17
CA LYS A 308 -44.23 -9.49 -22.77
C LYS A 308 -42.73 -9.75 -22.59
N ARG A 309 -41.92 -8.69 -22.50
CA ARG A 309 -40.47 -8.76 -22.24
C ARG A 309 -40.13 -8.52 -20.76
N ASN A 310 -41.07 -8.71 -19.83
CA ASN A 310 -40.85 -8.56 -18.38
C ASN A 310 -40.21 -7.22 -17.95
N LEU A 311 -40.37 -6.16 -18.75
CA LEU A 311 -39.91 -4.81 -18.40
C LEU A 311 -40.94 -4.05 -17.57
N LEU A 312 -42.18 -4.53 -17.54
CA LEU A 312 -43.31 -3.93 -16.87
C LEU A 312 -44.24 -5.04 -16.36
N ASP A 313 -44.39 -5.19 -15.04
CA ASP A 313 -45.34 -6.14 -14.45
C ASP A 313 -46.72 -5.47 -14.35
N ILE A 314 -47.69 -5.95 -15.14
CA ILE A 314 -49.06 -5.43 -15.14
C ILE A 314 -49.98 -6.45 -14.50
N ARG A 315 -50.49 -6.12 -13.31
CA ARG A 315 -51.48 -6.94 -12.61
C ARG A 315 -52.87 -6.40 -12.86
N ILE A 316 -53.67 -7.16 -13.59
CA ILE A 316 -55.05 -6.80 -13.92
C ILE A 316 -55.98 -7.40 -12.87
N ARG A 317 -56.78 -6.56 -12.21
CA ARG A 317 -57.89 -6.99 -11.35
C ARG A 317 -59.20 -6.74 -12.09
N ILE A 318 -59.93 -7.81 -12.40
CA ILE A 318 -61.24 -7.72 -13.03
C ILE A 318 -62.28 -7.61 -11.92
N HIS A 319 -63.09 -6.55 -11.98
CA HIS A 319 -64.25 -6.37 -11.12
C HIS A 319 -65.48 -6.80 -11.92
N TYR A 320 -66.17 -7.84 -11.44
CA TYR A 320 -67.47 -8.30 -11.95
C TYR A 320 -68.60 -7.69 -11.14
#